data_AF-A0A7Y7ICQ4-F1
#
_entry.id   AF-A0A7Y7ICQ4-F1
#
_cell.length_a   1.000
_cell.length_b   1.000
_cell.length_c   1.000
_cell.angle_alpha   90.00
_cell.angle_beta   90.00
_cell.angle_gamma   90.00
#
_symmetry.space_group_name_H-M   'P 1'
#
loop_
_entity.id
_entity.type
_entity.pdbx_description
1 polymer ?
#
loop_
_entity_poly.entity_id
_entity_poly.type
_entity_poly.pdbx_seq_one_letter_code
_entity_poly.pdbx_strand_id
1 'polypeptide(L)' 'MHITAAQPFRCHYRHTVPGQAPIALFIQLRARDAFAAQQIAEAALGRLVDRVEPAPFPVSTTNSAKEV' A
#
# COMPACT_ATOMS: atom_id res chain seq x y z
N MET A 1 -26.17 -2.74 6.75
CA MET A 1 -25.18 -2.92 5.65
C MET A 1 -23.88 -2.24 6.09
N HIS A 2 -22.96 -2.99 6.72
CA HIS A 2 -21.65 -2.44 7.09
C HIS A 2 -20.86 -2.28 5.79
N ILE A 3 -20.83 -1.05 5.25
CA ILE A 3 -19.90 -0.72 4.17
C ILE A 3 -18.52 -0.68 4.84
N THR A 4 -17.79 -1.79 4.80
CA THR A 4 -16.36 -1.80 5.11
C THR A 4 -15.68 -1.02 3.98
N ALA A 5 -15.66 0.31 4.10
CA ALA A 5 -15.07 1.18 3.12
C ALA A 5 -13.59 0.79 2.94
N ALA A 6 -13.19 0.49 1.70
CA ALA A 6 -11.81 0.13 1.41
C ALA A 6 -10.89 1.31 1.74
N GLN A 7 -9.95 1.10 2.66
CA GLN A 7 -8.98 2.09 3.12
C GLN A 7 -7.64 1.87 2.43
N PRO A 8 -6.82 2.93 2.27
CA PRO A 8 -5.52 2.78 1.65
C PRO A 8 -4.49 2.15 2.60
N PHE A 9 -3.67 1.26 2.05
CA PHE A 9 -2.55 0.61 2.71
C PHE A 9 -1.30 0.79 1.89
N ARG A 10 -0.17 0.95 2.56
CA ARG A 10 1.16 0.90 1.96
C ARG A 10 1.79 -0.45 2.29
N CYS A 11 2.11 -1.23 1.27
CA CYS A 11 2.79 -2.50 1.40
C CYS A 11 4.26 -2.33 1.01
N HIS A 12 5.14 -2.80 1.87
CA HIS A 12 6.59 -2.77 1.67
C HIS A 12 7.03 -4.15 1.26
N TYR A 13 7.69 -4.20 0.10
CA TYR A 13 8.29 -5.40 -0.44
C TYR A 13 9.80 -5.26 -0.33
N ARG A 14 10.45 -6.32 0.16
CA ARG A 14 11.90 -6.41 0.20
C ARG A 14 12.29 -7.76 -0.36
N HIS A 15 13.07 -7.75 -1.43
CA HIS A 15 13.61 -8.96 -2.01
C HIS A 15 15.14 -8.91 -2.05
N THR A 16 15.74 -9.93 -1.47
CA THR A 16 17.19 -10.09 -1.36
C THR A 16 17.58 -11.39 -2.03
N VAL A 17 18.32 -11.29 -3.13
CA VAL A 17 18.94 -12.45 -3.79
C VAL A 17 20.43 -12.40 -3.46
N PRO A 18 21.04 -13.49 -2.94
CA PRO A 18 22.47 -13.54 -2.71
C PRO A 18 23.25 -13.18 -3.98
N GLY A 19 24.19 -12.24 -3.88
CA GLY A 19 24.98 -11.76 -5.02
C GLY A 19 24.31 -10.67 -5.89
N GLN A 20 23.13 -10.19 -5.52
CA GLN A 20 22.46 -9.05 -6.17
C GLN A 20 22.18 -7.91 -5.18
N ALA A 21 22.03 -6.69 -5.70
CA ALA A 21 21.61 -5.55 -4.90
C ALA A 21 20.16 -5.75 -4.40
N PRO A 22 19.86 -5.42 -3.13
CA PRO A 22 18.52 -5.56 -2.59
C PRO A 22 17.53 -4.64 -3.31
N ILE A 23 16.35 -5.18 -3.64
CA ILE A 23 15.27 -4.41 -4.24
C ILE A 23 14.22 -4.11 -3.17
N ALA A 24 13.89 -2.82 -3.02
CA ALA A 24 12.79 -2.35 -2.20
C ALA A 24 11.70 -1.76 -3.10
N LEU A 25 10.47 -2.19 -2.91
CA LEU A 25 9.31 -1.71 -3.68
C LEU A 25 8.19 -1.31 -2.72
N PHE A 26 7.49 -0.22 -3.05
CA PHE A 26 6.35 0.27 -2.29
C PHE A 26 5.10 0.20 -3.17
N ILE A 27 4.06 -0.47 -2.68
CA ILE A 27 2.75 -0.51 -3.34
C ILE A 27 1.74 0.22 -2.46
N GLN A 28 0.93 1.08 -3.08
CA GLN A 28 -0.27 1.63 -2.46
C GLN A 28 -1.49 0.94 -3.05
N LEU A 29 -2.33 0.37 -2.19
CA LEU A 29 -3.55 -0.31 -2.60
C LEU A 29 -4.70 0.04 -1.65
N ARG A 30 -5.94 -0.27 -2.04
CA ARG A 30 -7.11 -0.15 -1.16
C ARG A 30 -7.61 -1.52 -0.75
N ALA A 31 -7.85 -1.71 0.55
CA ALA A 31 -8.38 -2.94 1.10
C ALA A 31 -9.29 -2.65 2.30
N ARG A 32 -10.16 -3.62 2.64
CA ARG A 32 -11.05 -3.49 3.79
C ARG A 32 -10.32 -3.53 5.14
N ASP A 33 -9.18 -4.21 5.19
CA ASP A 33 -8.36 -4.43 6.38
C ASP A 33 -6.92 -4.77 5.97
N ALA A 34 -5.99 -4.78 6.93
CA ALA A 34 -4.57 -5.04 6.68
C ALA A 34 -4.31 -6.47 6.16
N PHE A 35 -5.14 -7.44 6.53
CA PHE A 35 -4.99 -8.83 6.09
C PHE A 35 -5.36 -9.01 4.61
N ALA A 36 -6.45 -8.37 4.17
CA ALA A 36 -6.84 -8.29 2.77
C ALA A 36 -5.80 -7.50 1.97
N ALA A 37 -5.23 -6.43 2.53
CA ALA A 37 -4.15 -5.68 1.89
C ALA A 37 -2.93 -6.57 1.64
N GLN A 38 -2.50 -7.35 2.64
CA GLN A 38 -1.40 -8.28 2.53
C GLN A 38 -1.67 -9.35 1.46
N GLN A 39 -2.83 -10.00 1.48
CA GLN A 39 -3.17 -11.04 0.49
C GLN A 39 -3.17 -10.51 -0.94
N ILE A 40 -3.71 -9.31 -1.18
CA ILE A 40 -3.70 -8.69 -2.50
C ILE A 40 -2.26 -8.39 -2.95
N ALA A 41 -1.43 -7.84 -2.05
CA ALA A 41 -0.04 -7.52 -2.37
C ALA A 41 0.80 -8.79 -2.61
N GLU A 42 0.62 -9.83 -1.82
CA GLU A 42 1.29 -11.13 -2.01
C GLU A 42 0.84 -11.84 -3.30
N ALA A 43 -0.44 -11.76 -3.65
CA ALA A 43 -0.92 -12.31 -4.92
C ALA A 43 -0.31 -11.60 -6.14
N ALA A 44 -0.06 -10.29 -6.03
CA ALA A 44 0.53 -9.49 -7.10
C ALA A 44 2.06 -9.63 -7.23
N LEU A 45 2.77 -9.75 -6.10
CA LEU A 45 4.24 -9.74 -6.06
C LEU A 45 4.88 -11.10 -5.73
N GLY A 46 4.08 -12.14 -5.46
CA GLY A 46 4.56 -13.33 -4.78
C GLY A 46 4.69 -13.11 -3.26
N ARG A 47 4.99 -14.18 -2.50
CA ARG A 47 5.07 -14.21 -1.02
C ARG A 47 6.24 -13.40 -0.43
N LEU A 48 6.33 -12.12 -0.79
CA LEU A 48 7.51 -11.27 -0.62
C LEU A 48 7.16 -9.92 0.02
N VAL A 49 5.94 -9.79 0.56
CA VAL A 49 5.53 -8.63 1.36
C VAL A 49 6.13 -8.77 2.75
N ASP A 50 6.94 -7.79 3.15
CA ASP A 50 7.59 -7.78 4.47
C ASP A 50 6.71 -7.08 5.51
N ARG A 51 6.03 -6.00 5.11
CA ARG A 51 5.24 -5.18 6.02
C ARG A 51 4.07 -4.51 5.32
N VAL A 52 2.95 -4.41 6.03
CA VAL A 52 1.79 -3.62 5.62
C VAL A 52 1.54 -2.54 6.66
N GLU A 53 1.49 -1.29 6.23
CA GLU A 53 1.19 -0.13 7.07
C GLU A 53 -0.13 0.51 6.62
N PRO A 54 -1.08 0.75 7.54
CA PRO A 54 -2.24 1.59 7.21
C PRO A 54 -1.74 2.99 6.86
N ALA A 55 -2.19 3.52 5.73
CA ALA A 55 -1.84 4.87 5.32
C ALA A 55 -3.07 5.78 5.49
N PRO A 56 -2.90 7.06 5.84
CA PRO A 56 -3.98 8.01 5.68
C PRO A 56 -4.29 8.15 4.19
N PHE A 57 -5.57 8.20 3.82
CA PHE A 57 -5.94 8.61 2.46
C PHE A 57 -5.52 10.07 2.30
N PRO A 58 -4.77 10.45 1.26
CA PRO A 58 -4.53 11.85 1.00
C PRO A 58 -5.90 12.48 0.74
N VAL A 59 -6.37 13.25 1.73
CA VAL A 59 -7.42 14.23 1.50
C VAL A 59 -6.75 15.24 0.59
N SER A 60 -7.10 15.24 -0.69
CA SER A 60 -6.84 16.37 -1.57
C SER A 60 -7.54 17.58 -0.95
N THR A 61 -6.86 18.26 -0.04
CA THR A 61 -7.09 19.68 0.17
C THR A 61 -6.51 20.34 -1.07
N THR A 62 -7.23 20.25 -2.19
CA THR A 62 -7.05 21.20 -3.27
C THR A 62 -7.21 22.55 -2.61
N ASN A 63 -6.09 23.23 -2.36
CA ASN A 63 -6.11 24.58 -1.85
C ASN A 63 -6.80 25.41 -2.95
N SER A 64 -8.08 25.75 -2.78
CA SER A 64 -8.73 26.77 -3.59
C SER A 64 -8.10 28.16 -3.39
N ALA A 65 -7.06 28.29 -2.56
CA ALA A 65 -6.27 29.50 -2.38
C ALA A 65 -5.16 29.63 -3.44
N LYS A 66 -5.53 29.55 -4.72
CA LYS A 66 -4.78 30.13 -5.86
C LYS A 66 -5.63 30.11 -7.14
N GLU A 67 -6.89 30.54 -7.06
CA GLU A 67 -7.47 31.22 -8.21
C GLU A 67 -6.90 32.65 -8.24
N VAL A 68 -6.46 33.02 -9.45
CA VAL A 68 -5.73 34.23 -9.84
C VAL A 68 -6.56 35.49 -9.62
#